data_AF-A0A1G1MPA9-F1
#
_entry.id   AF-A0A1G1MPA9-F1
#
_cell.length_a   1.000
_cell.length_b   1.000
_cell.length_c   1.000
_cell.angle_alpha   90.00
_cell.angle_beta   90.00
_cell.angle_gamma   90.00
#
_symmetry.space_group_name_H-M   'P 1'
#
loop_
_entity.id
_entity.type
_entity.pdbx_description
1 polymer ?
#
loop_
_entity_poly.entity_id
_entity_poly.type
_entity_poly.pdbx_seq_one_letter_code
_entity_poly.pdbx_strand_id
1 'polypeptide(L)'
;MKRISAFNSILLVVTISGLMLLVTAFGPQGCENREATASSVKESSSTQSTDTSSDETTAVMQAAAYLTEADSLYDSGDFYKALRAYKRVLTVDPGNTAVKERIAQLEGLITEYETYYNLGMEFWYKQNYSEALKEFNKALALYPTNKMVMDHIKTLKQILGIS
;
A
#
# COMPACT_ATOMS: atom_id res chain seq x y z
N MET A 1 -60.79 26.47 6.99
CA MET A 1 -59.46 25.93 7.40
C MET A 1 -58.55 25.98 6.17
N LYS A 2 -57.61 26.93 6.10
CA LYS A 2 -56.76 27.20 4.92
C LYS A 2 -55.34 27.52 5.39
N ARG A 3 -54.38 26.64 5.07
CA ARG A 3 -52.93 26.91 4.94
C ARG A 3 -52.38 25.80 4.03
N ILE A 4 -52.52 25.91 2.71
CA ILE A 4 -51.61 26.58 1.75
C ILE A 4 -50.15 26.21 2.01
N SER A 5 -49.70 25.29 1.16
CA SER A 5 -48.33 24.95 0.79
C SER A 5 -47.56 26.18 0.30
N ALA A 6 -46.29 26.28 0.69
CA ALA A 6 -45.15 26.80 -0.10
C ALA A 6 -44.03 27.22 0.86
N PHE A 7 -42.99 26.40 1.00
CA PHE A 7 -41.73 26.84 1.56
C PHE A 7 -40.68 26.79 0.45
N ASN A 8 -40.09 27.97 0.20
CA ASN A 8 -38.81 28.21 -0.44
C ASN A 8 -38.70 28.00 -1.96
N SER A 9 -39.33 28.92 -2.67
CA SER A 9 -38.71 29.61 -3.81
C SER A 9 -38.57 31.10 -3.44
N ILE A 10 -37.59 31.80 -4.00
CA ILE A 10 -37.19 33.23 -3.81
C ILE A 10 -35.95 33.31 -2.90
N LEU A 11 -34.72 33.41 -3.41
CA LEU A 11 -34.11 34.48 -4.22
C LEU A 11 -32.94 35.01 -3.40
N LEU A 12 -31.76 34.41 -3.55
CA LEU A 12 -30.50 35.10 -3.26
C LEU A 12 -29.40 34.53 -4.14
N VAL A 13 -29.58 34.77 -5.44
CA VAL A 13 -28.49 34.72 -6.42
C VAL A 13 -27.65 35.97 -6.18
N VAL A 14 -26.58 35.84 -5.40
CA VAL A 14 -25.51 36.83 -5.32
C VAL A 14 -24.18 36.10 -5.49
N THR A 15 -23.77 36.07 -6.76
CA THR A 15 -22.40 36.07 -7.29
C THR A 15 -21.24 35.87 -6.31
N ILE A 16 -20.60 34.70 -6.36
CA ILE A 16 -19.20 34.55 -5.93
C ILE A 16 -18.39 34.01 -7.12
N SER A 17 -17.76 34.96 -7.80
CA SER A 17 -16.45 34.89 -8.45
C SER A 17 -16.15 33.68 -9.34
N GLY A 18 -16.65 33.73 -10.56
CA GLY A 18 -16.06 32.98 -11.68
C GLY A 18 -14.63 33.44 -11.92
N LEU A 19 -13.66 32.57 -11.62
CA LEU A 19 -12.27 32.71 -12.00
C LEU A 19 -12.16 32.49 -13.52
N MET A 20 -12.11 33.59 -14.25
CA MET A 20 -11.99 33.66 -15.70
C MET A 20 -10.50 33.48 -16.07
N LEU A 21 -10.10 32.26 -16.43
CA LEU A 21 -8.78 31.97 -17.01
C LEU A 21 -8.74 32.51 -18.44
N LEU A 22 -8.25 33.74 -18.61
CA LEU A 22 -7.84 34.26 -19.91
C LEU A 22 -6.46 33.68 -20.24
N VAL A 23 -6.46 32.56 -20.96
CA VAL A 23 -5.31 32.14 -21.76
C VAL A 23 -5.23 33.07 -22.96
N THR A 24 -4.38 34.09 -22.90
CA THR A 24 -3.96 34.86 -24.08
C THR A 24 -2.58 34.37 -24.50
N ALA A 25 -2.55 33.38 -25.39
CA ALA A 25 -1.39 33.09 -26.21
C ALA A 25 -1.46 33.97 -27.47
N PHE A 26 -0.43 34.80 -27.72
CA PHE A 26 -0.04 35.42 -29.00
C PHE A 26 1.17 36.31 -28.68
N GLY A 27 2.38 36.21 -29.24
CA GLY A 27 2.90 35.53 -30.43
C GLY A 27 4.43 35.73 -30.51
N PRO A 28 5.07 35.39 -31.65
CA PRO A 28 6.47 34.92 -31.70
C PRO A 28 7.51 35.95 -32.19
N GLN A 29 8.77 35.50 -32.14
CA GLN A 29 9.98 35.86 -32.91
C GLN A 29 11.10 36.57 -32.14
N GLY A 30 12.29 35.98 -32.27
CA GLY A 30 13.55 36.53 -31.79
C GLY A 30 14.63 35.45 -31.78
N CYS A 31 15.11 35.07 -32.97
CA CYS A 31 16.36 34.33 -33.14
C CYS A 31 17.49 35.02 -32.37
N GLU A 32 18.39 34.27 -31.73
CA GLU A 32 19.82 34.42 -32.02
C GLU A 32 20.59 33.19 -31.51
N ASN A 33 21.17 32.44 -32.44
CA ASN A 33 22.21 31.46 -32.16
C ASN A 33 23.52 32.22 -31.91
N ARG A 34 24.20 31.99 -30.78
CA ARG A 34 25.66 32.15 -30.72
C ARG A 34 26.36 31.01 -29.99
N GLU A 35 27.11 30.29 -30.82
CA GLU A 35 28.48 29.81 -30.59
C GLU A 35 28.69 28.64 -29.62
N ALA A 36 28.83 27.47 -30.24
CA ALA A 36 29.63 26.37 -29.73
C ALA A 36 31.08 26.82 -29.50
N THR A 37 31.62 26.61 -28.31
CA THR A 37 33.06 26.39 -28.10
C THR A 37 33.31 25.42 -26.93
N ALA A 38 34.32 24.59 -27.14
CA ALA A 38 35.17 23.92 -26.14
C ALA A 38 34.65 22.67 -25.40
N SER A 39 35.07 21.55 -25.98
CA SER A 39 35.47 20.27 -25.38
C SER A 39 36.27 20.35 -24.06
N SER A 40 36.13 19.29 -23.26
CA SER A 40 36.93 18.85 -22.08
C SER A 40 36.79 19.74 -20.84
N VAL A 41 36.40 19.24 -19.67
CA VAL A 41 37.17 18.34 -18.77
C VAL A 41 36.14 17.64 -17.86
N LYS A 42 35.99 16.31 -17.97
CA LYS A 42 36.33 15.32 -16.95
C LYS A 42 36.29 15.82 -15.49
N GLU A 43 35.39 15.22 -14.71
CA GLU A 43 35.57 14.92 -13.28
C GLU A 43 35.77 16.14 -12.37
N SER A 44 34.66 16.64 -11.83
CA SER A 44 34.69 17.39 -10.57
C SER A 44 33.87 16.63 -9.55
N SER A 45 34.58 15.85 -8.73
CA SER A 45 34.23 15.68 -7.35
C SER A 45 34.09 17.07 -6.70
N SER A 46 32.88 17.41 -6.31
CA SER A 46 32.64 18.27 -5.16
C SER A 46 31.46 17.64 -4.44
N THR A 47 31.69 16.65 -3.56
CA THR A 47 31.75 16.92 -2.12
C THR A 47 30.86 18.10 -1.75
N GLN A 48 29.55 17.85 -1.74
CA GLN A 48 28.68 18.57 -0.84
C GLN A 48 28.78 17.85 0.51
N SER A 49 29.68 18.37 1.33
CA SER A 49 29.72 18.13 2.76
C SER A 49 28.37 18.53 3.34
N THR A 50 27.47 17.56 3.48
CA THR A 50 26.43 17.60 4.51
C THR A 50 27.11 17.21 5.80
N ASP A 51 27.25 18.19 6.69
CA ASP A 51 27.60 17.99 8.09
C ASP A 51 26.71 16.88 8.65
N THR A 52 27.26 15.65 8.63
CA THR A 52 26.57 14.45 9.07
C THR A 52 26.67 14.47 10.58
N SER A 53 25.67 15.06 11.22
CA SER A 53 25.43 14.84 12.63
C SER A 53 25.27 13.33 12.83
N SER A 54 25.84 12.83 13.91
CA SER A 54 25.91 11.42 14.33
C SER A 54 24.56 10.67 14.43
N ASP A 55 23.44 11.32 14.12
CA ASP A 55 22.08 10.80 14.31
C ASP A 55 21.47 10.19 13.04
N GLU A 56 21.79 10.71 11.84
CA GLU A 56 21.23 10.17 10.58
C GLU A 56 21.83 8.79 10.22
N THR A 57 23.11 8.57 10.49
CA THR A 57 23.77 7.27 10.24
C THR A 57 23.15 6.15 11.09
N THR A 58 22.67 6.47 12.30
CA THR A 58 22.01 5.51 13.20
C THR A 58 20.62 5.12 12.68
N ALA A 59 19.86 6.09 12.17
CA ALA A 59 18.55 5.85 11.58
C ALA A 59 18.64 4.96 10.33
N VAL A 60 19.60 5.21 9.44
CA VAL A 60 19.78 4.39 8.22
C VAL A 60 20.16 2.94 8.56
N MET A 61 21.02 2.72 9.56
CA MET A 61 21.34 1.37 10.04
C MET A 61 20.14 0.66 10.68
N GLN A 62 19.30 1.39 11.43
CA GLN A 62 18.08 0.84 12.02
C GLN A 62 17.05 0.45 10.96
N ALA A 63 16.87 1.28 9.92
CA ALA A 63 15.98 0.98 8.80
C ALA A 63 16.39 -0.32 8.08
N ALA A 64 17.69 -0.49 7.83
CA ALA A 64 18.22 -1.72 7.23
C ALA A 64 18.03 -2.97 8.11
N ALA A 65 18.22 -2.84 9.43
CA ALA A 65 17.97 -3.91 10.37
C ALA A 65 16.49 -4.34 10.40
N TYR A 66 15.56 -3.37 10.44
CA TYR A 66 14.12 -3.66 10.37
C TYR A 66 13.70 -4.25 9.04
N LEU A 67 14.32 -3.84 7.95
CA LEU A 67 14.05 -4.42 6.64
C LEU A 67 14.46 -5.89 6.60
N THR A 68 15.66 -6.21 7.10
CA THR A 68 16.15 -7.60 7.18
C THR A 68 15.25 -8.45 8.09
N GLU A 69 14.82 -7.91 9.23
CA GLU A 69 13.84 -8.57 10.11
C GLU A 69 12.52 -8.83 9.37
N ALA A 70 12.00 -7.84 8.64
CA ALA A 70 10.75 -7.95 7.90
C ALA A 70 10.83 -8.98 6.77
N ASP A 71 11.93 -9.00 6.01
CA ASP A 71 12.16 -9.98 4.96
C ASP A 71 12.25 -11.41 5.54
N SER A 72 12.98 -11.59 6.66
CA SER A 72 13.05 -12.89 7.33
C SER A 72 11.69 -13.38 7.83
N LEU A 73 10.85 -12.47 8.33
CA LEU A 73 9.49 -12.79 8.78
C LEU A 73 8.55 -13.07 7.59
N TYR A 74 8.78 -12.41 6.46
CA TYR A 74 8.04 -12.67 5.24
C TYR A 74 8.37 -14.08 4.71
N ASP A 75 9.66 -14.43 4.70
CA ASP A 75 10.16 -15.74 4.26
C ASP A 75 9.73 -16.87 5.19
N SER A 76 9.57 -16.61 6.50
CA SER A 76 8.99 -17.58 7.43
C SER A 76 7.47 -17.76 7.26
N GLY A 77 6.84 -16.90 6.45
CA GLY A 77 5.39 -16.83 6.25
C GLY A 77 4.66 -16.06 7.35
N ASP A 78 5.34 -15.50 8.35
CA ASP A 78 4.72 -14.70 9.41
C ASP A 78 4.26 -13.31 8.92
N PHE A 79 3.33 -13.27 7.97
CA PHE A 79 2.92 -12.06 7.24
C PHE A 79 2.46 -10.92 8.14
N TYR A 80 1.73 -11.20 9.22
CA TYR A 80 1.32 -10.17 10.17
C TYR A 80 2.50 -9.55 10.92
N LYS A 81 3.53 -10.35 11.26
CA LYS A 81 4.75 -9.84 11.91
C LYS A 81 5.60 -9.08 10.90
N ALA A 82 5.74 -9.61 9.69
CA ALA A 82 6.44 -8.96 8.59
C ALA A 82 5.84 -7.58 8.29
N LEU A 83 4.51 -7.48 8.21
CA LEU A 83 3.79 -6.22 7.99
C LEU A 83 4.12 -5.18 9.07
N ARG A 84 4.15 -5.60 10.34
CA ARG A 84 4.52 -4.72 11.45
C ARG A 84 5.98 -4.27 11.34
N ALA A 85 6.90 -5.15 10.96
CA ALA A 85 8.31 -4.82 10.78
C ALA A 85 8.52 -3.85 9.59
N TYR A 86 7.88 -4.09 8.45
CA TYR A 86 7.91 -3.16 7.32
C TYR A 86 7.36 -1.77 7.68
N LYS A 87 6.27 -1.71 8.47
CA LYS A 87 5.73 -0.43 8.96
C LYS A 87 6.73 0.33 9.83
N ARG A 88 7.60 -0.35 10.58
CA ARG A 88 8.69 0.30 11.34
C ARG A 88 9.74 0.90 10.41
N VAL A 89 10.04 0.26 9.28
CA VAL A 89 10.97 0.83 8.30
C VAL A 89 10.46 2.20 7.82
N LEU A 90 9.15 2.33 7.54
CA LEU A 90 8.55 3.60 7.14
C LEU A 90 8.53 4.68 8.23
N THR A 91 8.71 4.33 9.51
CA THR A 91 8.86 5.33 10.58
C THR A 91 10.22 6.00 10.56
N VAL A 92 11.23 5.31 9.99
CA VAL A 92 12.62 5.78 9.92
C VAL A 92 12.93 6.33 8.53
N ASP A 93 12.45 5.66 7.48
CA ASP A 93 12.55 6.07 6.08
C ASP A 93 11.14 6.10 5.43
N PRO A 94 10.39 7.21 5.60
CA PRO A 94 9.08 7.37 4.97
C PRO A 94 9.14 7.48 3.44
N GLY A 95 10.33 7.73 2.87
CA GLY A 95 10.57 7.87 1.44
C GLY A 95 10.69 6.55 0.71
N ASN A 96 10.81 5.44 1.43
CA ASN A 96 11.04 4.12 0.87
C ASN A 96 9.84 3.58 0.09
N THR A 97 9.84 3.79 -1.24
CA THR A 97 8.78 3.30 -2.13
C THR A 97 8.74 1.78 -2.19
N ALA A 98 9.90 1.12 -2.18
CA ALA A 98 9.98 -0.35 -2.21
C ALA A 98 9.28 -0.99 -1.01
N VAL A 99 9.46 -0.45 0.20
CA VAL A 99 8.76 -0.94 1.40
C VAL A 99 7.26 -0.66 1.33
N LYS A 100 6.83 0.50 0.82
CA LYS A 100 5.40 0.80 0.63
C LYS A 100 4.74 -0.20 -0.31
N GLU A 101 5.39 -0.54 -1.42
CA GLU A 101 4.90 -1.54 -2.37
C GLU A 101 4.80 -2.92 -1.72
N ARG A 102 5.81 -3.33 -0.95
CA ARG A 102 5.78 -4.59 -0.19
C ARG A 102 4.64 -4.65 0.82
N ILE A 103 4.41 -3.55 1.55
CA ILE A 103 3.28 -3.44 2.49
C ILE A 103 1.96 -3.57 1.75
N ALA A 104 1.77 -2.87 0.64
CA ALA A 104 0.53 -2.93 -0.14
C ALA A 104 0.26 -4.34 -0.68
N GLN A 105 1.29 -5.02 -1.19
CA GLN A 105 1.19 -6.41 -1.64
C GLN A 105 0.82 -7.34 -0.48
N LEU A 106 1.48 -7.19 0.67
CA LEU A 106 1.26 -8.02 1.85
C LEU A 106 -0.13 -7.80 2.45
N GLU A 107 -0.61 -6.56 2.51
CA GLU A 107 -1.97 -6.23 2.94
C GLU A 107 -3.02 -6.82 1.99
N GLY A 108 -2.75 -6.82 0.69
CA GLY A 108 -3.59 -7.51 -0.31
C GLY A 108 -3.67 -9.01 -0.02
N LEU A 109 -2.53 -9.67 0.17
CA LEU A 109 -2.46 -11.11 0.48
C LEU A 109 -3.20 -11.44 1.79
N ILE A 110 -3.00 -10.65 2.83
CA ILE A 110 -3.69 -10.83 4.13
C ILE A 110 -5.20 -10.67 3.96
N THR A 111 -5.65 -9.64 3.23
CA THR A 111 -7.07 -9.39 3.01
C THR A 111 -7.73 -10.52 2.22
N GLU A 112 -7.04 -11.03 1.19
CA GLU A 112 -7.53 -12.16 0.40
C GLU A 112 -7.57 -13.45 1.23
N TYR A 113 -6.53 -13.69 2.03
CA TYR A 113 -6.49 -14.80 3.00
C TYR A 113 -7.66 -14.72 3.98
N GLU A 114 -7.91 -13.55 4.59
CA GLU A 114 -9.00 -13.35 5.55
C GLU A 114 -10.36 -13.55 4.88
N THR A 115 -10.51 -13.14 3.62
CA THR A 115 -11.75 -13.34 2.86
C THR A 115 -12.06 -14.84 2.71
N TYR A 116 -11.10 -15.64 2.24
CA TYR A 116 -11.30 -17.07 2.10
C TYR A 116 -11.45 -17.79 3.44
N TYR A 117 -10.67 -17.37 4.45
CA TYR A 117 -10.75 -17.93 5.79
C TYR A 117 -12.13 -17.70 6.41
N ASN A 118 -12.62 -16.46 6.38
CA ASN A 118 -13.93 -16.11 6.94
C ASN A 118 -15.05 -16.82 6.19
N LEU A 119 -14.97 -16.93 4.85
CA LEU A 119 -15.95 -17.67 4.07
C LEU A 119 -15.92 -19.18 4.39
N GLY A 120 -14.73 -19.76 4.60
CA GLY A 120 -14.57 -21.12 5.08
C GLY A 120 -15.23 -21.35 6.44
N MET A 121 -15.05 -20.41 7.37
CA MET A 121 -15.70 -20.43 8.69
C MET A 121 -17.23 -20.30 8.58
N GLU A 122 -17.74 -19.44 7.71
CA GLU A 122 -19.18 -19.31 7.44
C GLU A 122 -19.79 -20.63 6.95
N PHE A 123 -19.13 -21.32 6.02
CA PHE A 123 -19.56 -22.64 5.57
C PHE A 123 -19.43 -23.69 6.67
N TRP A 124 -18.37 -23.64 7.47
CA TRP A 124 -18.18 -24.52 8.62
C TRP A 124 -19.36 -24.43 9.60
N TYR A 125 -19.76 -23.22 10.00
CA TYR A 125 -20.87 -23.02 10.93
C TYR A 125 -22.22 -23.44 10.34
N LYS A 126 -22.37 -23.38 9.02
CA LYS A 126 -23.53 -23.91 8.28
C LYS A 126 -23.46 -25.42 8.05
N GLN A 127 -22.42 -26.09 8.57
CA GLN A 127 -22.12 -27.52 8.37
C GLN A 127 -21.93 -27.92 6.90
N ASN A 128 -21.66 -26.94 6.03
CA ASN A 128 -21.34 -27.19 4.64
C ASN A 128 -19.84 -27.48 4.48
N TYR A 129 -19.42 -28.66 4.96
CA TYR A 129 -18.01 -29.00 5.14
C TYR A 129 -17.20 -29.12 3.84
N SER A 130 -17.85 -29.52 2.74
CA SER A 130 -17.22 -29.58 1.41
C SER A 130 -16.80 -28.17 0.94
N GLU A 131 -17.71 -27.21 1.04
CA GLU A 131 -17.50 -25.83 0.63
C GLU A 131 -16.52 -25.13 1.59
N ALA A 132 -16.62 -25.41 2.89
CA ALA A 132 -15.65 -24.96 3.88
C ALA A 132 -14.23 -25.42 3.50
N LEU A 133 -14.08 -26.70 3.13
CA LEU A 133 -12.78 -27.27 2.73
C LEU A 133 -12.23 -26.57 1.49
N LYS A 134 -13.09 -26.27 0.50
CA LYS A 134 -12.69 -25.54 -0.70
C LYS A 134 -12.14 -24.15 -0.37
N GLU A 135 -12.84 -23.39 0.46
CA GLU A 135 -12.42 -22.03 0.82
C GLU A 135 -11.18 -22.03 1.71
N PHE A 136 -11.07 -22.94 2.68
CA PHE A 136 -9.84 -23.07 3.47
C PHE A 136 -8.63 -23.47 2.62
N ASN A 137 -8.79 -24.31 1.59
CA ASN A 137 -7.68 -24.62 0.68
C ASN A 137 -7.19 -23.39 -0.08
N LYS A 138 -8.07 -22.45 -0.45
CA LYS A 138 -7.66 -21.18 -1.04
C LYS A 138 -6.89 -20.31 -0.04
N ALA A 139 -7.37 -20.24 1.21
CA ALA A 139 -6.64 -19.55 2.28
C ALA A 139 -5.25 -20.17 2.52
N LEU A 140 -5.16 -21.51 2.51
CA LEU A 140 -3.89 -22.22 2.66
C LEU A 140 -2.95 -21.97 1.46
N ALA A 141 -3.49 -21.85 0.24
CA ALA A 141 -2.67 -21.53 -0.93
C ALA A 141 -2.00 -20.15 -0.82
N LEU A 142 -2.65 -19.19 -0.16
CA LEU A 142 -2.09 -17.87 0.11
C LEU A 142 -1.12 -17.88 1.28
N TYR A 143 -1.41 -18.65 2.32
CA TYR A 143 -0.57 -18.74 3.52
C TYR A 143 -0.32 -20.21 3.92
N PRO A 144 0.62 -20.90 3.26
CA PRO A 144 0.82 -22.35 3.40
C PRO A 144 1.32 -22.80 4.78
N THR A 145 2.00 -21.93 5.51
CA THR A 145 2.53 -22.23 6.85
C THR A 145 1.54 -21.88 7.97
N ASN A 146 0.31 -21.44 7.62
CA ASN A 146 -0.71 -21.11 8.60
C ASN A 146 -1.28 -22.38 9.28
N LYS A 147 -0.79 -22.64 10.49
CA LYS A 147 -1.23 -23.78 11.30
C LYS A 147 -2.74 -23.79 11.57
N MET A 148 -3.37 -22.62 11.76
CA MET A 148 -4.81 -22.53 12.05
C MET A 148 -5.63 -23.09 10.88
N VAL A 149 -5.31 -22.72 9.65
CA VAL A 149 -6.00 -23.23 8.46
C VAL A 149 -5.72 -24.71 8.23
N MET A 150 -4.47 -25.15 8.45
CA MET A 150 -4.11 -26.56 8.36
C MET A 150 -4.92 -27.43 9.33
N ASP A 151 -5.09 -26.97 10.58
CA ASP A 151 -5.85 -27.69 11.60
C ASP A 151 -7.34 -27.78 11.24
N HIS A 152 -7.94 -26.72 10.68
CA HIS A 152 -9.31 -26.75 10.17
C HIS A 152 -9.46 -27.73 9.00
N ILE A 153 -8.58 -27.67 8.00
CA ILE A 153 -8.58 -28.57 6.85
C ILE A 153 -8.45 -30.02 7.30
N LYS A 154 -7.54 -30.30 8.25
CA LYS A 154 -7.35 -31.64 8.82
C LYS A 154 -8.63 -32.15 9.46
N THR A 155 -9.30 -31.30 10.24
CA THR A 155 -10.57 -31.68 10.89
C THR A 155 -11.69 -31.90 9.87
N LEU A 156 -11.80 -31.04 8.85
CA LEU A 156 -12.77 -31.23 7.76
C LEU A 156 -12.55 -32.53 7.01
N LYS A 157 -11.28 -32.85 6.68
CA LYS A 157 -10.91 -34.10 6.03
C LYS A 157 -11.35 -35.32 6.84
N GLN A 158 -11.18 -35.29 8.16
CA GLN A 158 -11.66 -36.34 9.06
C GLN A 158 -13.19 -36.45 9.05
N ILE A 159 -13.91 -35.32 9.12
CA ILE A 159 -15.39 -35.29 9.08
C ILE A 159 -15.92 -35.86 7.75
N LEU A 160 -15.27 -35.52 6.64
CA LEU A 160 -15.67 -35.94 5.29
C LEU A 160 -15.20 -37.36 4.94
N GLY A 161 -14.36 -37.99 5.78
CA GLY A 161 -13.78 -39.31 5.49
C GLY A 161 -12.76 -39.30 4.34
N ILE A 162 -12.10 -38.17 4.10
CA ILE A 162 -11.11 -37.99 3.04
C ILE A 162 -9.73 -37.97 3.70
N SER A 163 -8.95 -39.04 3.54
CA SER A 163 -7.57 -39.13 4.06
C SER A 163 -6.56 -38.48 3.13
#